data_AF-A0A8J9VAJ3-F1
#
_entry.id   AF-A0A8J9VAJ3-F1
#
_cell.length_a   1.000
_cell.length_b   1.000
_cell.length_c   1.000
_cell.angle_alpha   90.00
_cell.angle_beta   90.00
_cell.angle_gamma   90.00
#
_symmetry.space_group_name_H-M   'P 1'
#
loop_
_entity.id
_entity.type
_entity.pdbx_description
1 polymer ?
#
loop_
_entity_poly.entity_id
_entity_poly.type
_entity_poly.pdbx_seq_one_letter_code
_entity_poly.pdbx_strand_id
1 'polypeptide(L)'
;MHQVFKEWCIENHYKAASRRTLSKILTNENISIHLSRKDQCDTCCSYKTGNISKEEYESHIAKKTEAREAKKNVIESANEKDVVITVDVQNVLLAPKLWLVLYTTN
;
A
#
# COMPACT_ATOMS: atom_id res chain seq x y z
N MET A 1 4.34 17.53 8.77
CA MET A 1 2.96 17.83 8.32
C MET A 1 2.21 18.70 9.33
N HIS A 2 1.85 18.20 10.53
CA HIS A 2 1.15 19.05 11.53
C HIS A 2 1.97 20.28 11.98
N GLN A 3 3.30 20.15 12.06
CA GLN A 3 4.21 21.27 12.33
C GLN A 3 4.07 22.40 11.30
N VAL A 4 4.18 22.07 10.00
CA VAL A 4 4.03 23.01 8.87
C VAL A 4 2.63 23.65 8.85
N PHE A 5 1.59 22.87 9.13
CA PHE A 5 0.23 23.40 9.28
C PHE A 5 0.13 24.40 10.44
N LYS A 6 0.79 24.13 11.55
CA LYS A 6 0.81 25.03 12.72
C LYS A 6 1.54 26.33 12.41
N GLU A 7 2.67 26.26 11.72
CA GLU A 7 3.43 27.44 11.25
C GLU A 7 2.58 28.29 10.31
N TRP A 8 1.93 27.69 9.31
CA TRP A 8 1.01 28.37 8.41
C TRP A 8 -0.17 29.02 9.14
N CYS A 9 -0.75 28.36 10.15
CA CYS A 9 -1.80 28.96 10.98
C CYS A 9 -1.30 30.18 11.77
N ILE A 10 -0.06 30.16 12.28
CA ILE A 10 0.53 31.28 13.02
C ILE A 10 0.73 32.48 12.07
N GLU A 11 1.27 32.23 10.88
CA GLU A 11 1.48 33.27 9.84
C GLU A 11 0.18 33.91 9.38
N ASN A 12 -0.92 33.13 9.32
CA ASN A 12 -2.23 33.60 8.88
C ASN A 12 -3.15 34.03 10.05
N HIS A 13 -2.62 34.18 11.26
CA HIS A 13 -3.37 34.59 12.46
C HIS A 13 -4.57 33.70 12.83
N TYR A 14 -4.48 32.39 12.54
CA TYR A 14 -5.48 31.39 12.92
C TYR A 14 -5.06 30.55 14.12
N LYS A 15 -6.03 30.10 14.90
CA LYS A 15 -5.80 29.12 15.98
C LYS A 15 -5.61 27.73 15.38
N ALA A 16 -4.41 27.17 15.53
CA ALA A 16 -4.10 25.85 15.01
C ALA A 16 -4.94 24.74 15.68
N ALA A 17 -5.58 23.90 14.85
CA ALA A 17 -6.29 22.72 15.30
C ALA A 17 -5.33 21.63 15.84
N SER A 18 -5.87 20.76 16.69
CA SER A 18 -5.10 19.62 17.21
C SER A 18 -4.67 18.66 16.08
N ARG A 19 -3.56 17.96 16.25
CA ARG A 19 -3.08 16.94 15.30
C ARG A 19 -4.14 15.89 14.98
N ARG A 20 -4.92 15.49 15.99
CA ARG A 20 -5.99 14.50 15.85
C ARG A 20 -7.11 15.04 14.96
N THR A 21 -7.53 16.28 15.18
CA THR A 21 -8.57 16.94 14.39
C THR A 21 -8.13 17.09 12.93
N LEU A 22 -6.89 17.56 12.70
CA LEU A 22 -6.34 17.69 11.35
C LEU A 22 -6.30 16.34 10.63
N SER A 23 -5.78 15.29 11.29
CA SER A 23 -5.69 13.96 10.69
C SER A 23 -7.08 13.40 10.35
N LYS A 24 -8.07 13.59 11.23
CA LYS A 24 -9.46 13.15 10.99
C LYS A 24 -10.07 13.85 9.78
N ILE A 25 -9.87 15.16 9.66
CA ILE A 25 -10.37 15.93 8.50
C ILE A 25 -9.73 15.44 7.22
N LEU A 26 -8.39 15.27 7.19
CA LEU A 26 -7.69 14.77 6.01
C LEU A 26 -8.18 13.38 5.58
N THR A 27 -8.44 12.49 6.54
CA THR A 27 -9.01 11.17 6.25
C THR A 27 -10.44 11.26 5.72
N ASN A 28 -11.29 12.09 6.33
CA ASN A 28 -12.68 12.28 5.90
C ASN A 28 -12.78 12.87 4.49
N GLU A 29 -11.93 13.84 4.17
CA GLU A 29 -11.86 14.49 2.86
C GLU A 29 -11.09 13.66 1.82
N ASN A 30 -10.59 12.47 2.21
CA ASN A 30 -9.77 11.60 1.37
C ASN A 30 -8.52 12.29 0.78
N ILE A 31 -7.95 13.24 1.53
CA ILE A 31 -6.77 14.02 1.14
C ILE A 31 -5.52 13.34 1.69
N SER A 32 -4.71 12.76 0.79
CA SER A 32 -3.41 12.20 1.14
C SER A 32 -2.29 13.21 0.88
N ILE A 33 -1.75 13.82 1.94
CA ILE A 33 -0.63 14.79 1.84
C ILE A 33 0.68 14.10 1.47
N HIS A 34 0.83 12.83 1.83
CA HIS A 34 1.96 12.01 1.46
C HIS A 34 1.51 10.96 0.45
N LEU A 35 2.30 10.70 -0.60
CA LEU A 35 2.11 9.45 -1.33
C LEU A 35 2.40 8.31 -0.34
N SER A 36 1.45 7.41 -0.18
CA SER A 36 1.63 6.18 0.58
C SER A 36 2.85 5.43 0.02
N ARG A 37 3.91 5.31 0.83
CA ARG A 37 5.06 4.46 0.48
C ARG A 37 4.67 2.99 0.29
N LYS A 38 3.49 2.60 0.81
CA LYS A 38 2.96 1.24 0.77
C LYS A 38 2.43 0.80 -0.61
N ASP A 39 2.11 1.73 -1.51
CA ASP A 39 1.50 1.40 -2.82
C ASP A 39 2.49 1.44 -3.99
N GLN A 40 3.76 1.73 -3.72
CA GLN A 40 4.80 1.80 -4.73
C GLN A 40 5.62 0.51 -4.72
N CYS A 41 5.26 -0.43 -5.61
CA CYS A 41 6.13 -1.56 -5.90
C CYS A 41 7.35 -1.09 -6.70
N ASP A 42 8.42 -1.88 -6.69
CA ASP A 42 9.67 -1.57 -7.39
C ASP A 42 9.45 -1.29 -8.87
N THR A 43 8.51 -1.99 -9.52
CA THR A 43 8.13 -1.78 -10.92
C THR A 43 7.54 -0.38 -11.15
N CYS A 44 6.64 0.07 -10.27
CA CYS A 44 6.06 1.42 -10.34
C CYS A 44 7.11 2.52 -10.10
N CYS A 45 8.04 2.29 -9.17
CA CYS A 45 9.17 3.21 -8.93
C CYS A 45 10.14 3.24 -10.12
N SER A 46 10.42 2.09 -10.70
CA SER A 46 11.34 1.93 -11.83
C SER A 46 10.80 2.61 -13.09
N TYR A 47 9.48 2.56 -13.34
CA TYR A 47 8.89 3.29 -14.46
C TYR A 47 9.01 4.81 -14.28
N LYS A 48 8.72 5.31 -13.07
CA LYS A 48 8.86 6.74 -12.76
C LYS A 48 10.29 7.28 -12.90
N THR A 49 11.28 6.41 -12.71
CA THR A 49 12.69 6.75 -12.85
C THR A 49 13.24 6.50 -14.26
N GLY A 50 12.41 5.99 -15.19
CA GLY A 50 12.78 5.72 -16.58
C GLY A 50 13.57 4.43 -16.78
N ASN A 51 13.59 3.54 -15.79
CA ASN A 51 14.37 2.29 -15.83
C ASN A 51 13.65 1.12 -16.52
N ILE A 52 12.33 1.22 -16.79
CA ILE A 52 11.57 0.18 -17.50
C ILE A 52 10.74 0.79 -18.62
N SER A 53 10.42 -0.03 -19.62
CA SER A 53 9.63 0.37 -20.78
C SER A 53 8.15 0.62 -20.42
N LYS A 54 7.46 1.38 -21.28
CA LYS A 54 6.02 1.62 -21.13
C LYS A 54 5.20 0.33 -21.24
N GLU A 55 5.62 -0.58 -22.12
CA GLU A 55 4.96 -1.88 -22.33
C GLU A 55 5.03 -2.77 -21.08
N GLU A 56 6.19 -2.83 -20.43
CA GLU A 56 6.35 -3.57 -19.16
C GLU A 56 5.51 -2.97 -18.04
N TYR A 57 5.42 -1.64 -17.97
CA TYR A 57 4.58 -0.96 -17.01
C TYR A 57 3.07 -1.19 -17.27
N GLU A 58 2.64 -1.14 -18.52
CA GLU A 58 1.25 -1.42 -18.90
C GLU A 58 0.84 -2.86 -18.57
N SER A 59 1.72 -3.83 -18.86
CA SER A 59 1.50 -5.23 -18.46
C SER A 59 1.40 -5.39 -16.95
N HIS A 60 2.24 -4.69 -16.19
CA HIS A 60 2.17 -4.67 -14.72
C HIS A 60 0.81 -4.13 -14.22
N ILE A 61 0.35 -3.01 -14.78
CA ILE A 61 -0.94 -2.40 -14.41
C ILE A 61 -2.10 -3.32 -14.76
N ALA A 62 -2.09 -3.95 -15.93
CA ALA A 62 -3.14 -4.89 -16.36
C ALA A 62 -3.29 -6.06 -15.37
N LYS A 63 -2.17 -6.71 -15.00
CA LYS A 63 -2.16 -7.80 -14.01
C LYS A 63 -2.67 -7.36 -12.64
N LYS A 64 -2.34 -6.13 -12.23
CA LYS A 64 -2.78 -5.55 -10.95
C LYS A 64 -4.29 -5.32 -10.94
N THR A 65 -4.86 -4.90 -12.07
CA THR A 65 -6.31 -4.72 -12.23
C THR A 65 -7.02 -6.07 -12.23
N GLU A 66 -6.53 -7.03 -13.01
CA GLU A 66 -7.08 -8.40 -13.06
C GLU A 66 -7.13 -9.06 -11.67
N ALA A 67 -6.04 -8.98 -10.90
CA ALA A 67 -6.00 -9.54 -9.54
C ALA A 67 -7.02 -8.88 -8.59
N ARG A 68 -7.25 -7.57 -8.74
CA ARG A 68 -8.25 -6.83 -7.93
C ARG A 68 -9.67 -7.21 -8.32
N GLU A 69 -9.94 -7.39 -9.60
CA GLU A 69 -11.23 -7.84 -10.11
C GLU A 69 -11.53 -9.27 -9.67
N ALA A 70 -10.55 -10.18 -9.78
CA ALA A 70 -10.67 -11.54 -9.28
C ALA A 70 -10.99 -11.56 -7.79
N LYS A 71 -10.29 -10.75 -6.98
CA LYS A 71 -10.59 -10.61 -5.54
C LYS A 71 -12.02 -10.11 -5.30
N LYS A 72 -12.46 -9.10 -6.05
CA LYS A 72 -13.81 -8.55 -5.92
C LYS A 72 -14.87 -9.59 -6.24
N ASN A 73 -14.72 -10.31 -7.34
CA ASN A 73 -15.63 -11.38 -7.75
C ASN A 73 -15.71 -12.49 -6.70
N VAL A 74 -14.56 -12.88 -6.13
CA VAL A 74 -14.52 -13.88 -5.05
C VAL A 74 -15.26 -13.40 -3.80
N ILE A 75 -15.08 -12.14 -3.39
CA ILE A 75 -15.79 -11.54 -2.25
C ILE A 75 -17.31 -11.51 -2.51
N GLU A 76 -17.74 -11.15 -3.72
CA GLU A 76 -19.16 -11.11 -4.09
C GLU A 76 -19.81 -12.51 -4.13
N SER A 77 -19.03 -13.54 -4.46
CA SER A 77 -19.50 -14.94 -4.50
C SER A 77 -19.38 -15.72 -3.19
N ALA A 78 -18.73 -15.15 -2.17
CA ALA A 78 -18.42 -15.85 -0.93
C ALA A 78 -19.65 -15.96 -0.01
N ASN A 79 -19.89 -17.15 0.52
CA ASN A 79 -20.90 -17.38 1.58
C ASN A 79 -20.27 -17.24 2.98
N GLU A 80 -21.08 -17.11 4.03
CA GLU A 80 -20.60 -16.97 5.43
C GLU A 80 -19.69 -18.11 5.94
N LYS A 81 -19.65 -19.25 5.23
CA LYS A 81 -18.82 -20.41 5.58
C LYS A 81 -17.48 -20.46 4.84
N ASP A 82 -17.25 -19.56 3.89
CA ASP A 82 -16.05 -19.57 3.04
C ASP A 82 -14.95 -18.72 3.66
N VAL A 83 -13.76 -19.31 3.82
CA VAL A 83 -12.57 -18.60 4.28
C VAL A 83 -11.66 -18.35 3.09
N VAL A 84 -11.64 -17.11 2.61
CA VAL A 84 -10.78 -16.68 1.50
C VAL A 84 -9.47 -16.13 2.05
N ILE A 85 -8.37 -16.87 1.86
CA ILE A 85 -7.03 -16.43 2.24
C ILE A 85 -6.35 -15.83 1.00
N THR A 86 -6.14 -14.51 1.01
CA THR A 86 -5.34 -13.83 0.00
C THR A 86 -3.97 -13.50 0.58
N VAL A 87 -2.90 -13.94 -0.10
CA VAL A 87 -1.51 -13.69 0.31
C VAL A 87 -0.87 -12.79 -0.74
N ASP A 88 -0.37 -11.63 -0.31
CA ASP A 88 0.37 -10.73 -1.19
C ASP A 88 1.81 -11.23 -1.35
N VAL A 89 2.10 -11.81 -2.50
CA VAL A 89 3.41 -12.37 -2.83
C VAL A 89 4.41 -11.31 -3.34
N GLN A 90 3.97 -10.06 -3.55
CA GLN A 90 4.83 -8.99 -4.09
C GLN A 90 5.71 -8.34 -3.01
N ASN A 91 5.47 -8.64 -1.74
CA ASN A 91 6.28 -8.14 -0.62
C ASN A 91 6.61 -9.28 0.36
N VAL A 92 6.88 -10.47 -0.17
CA VAL A 92 7.51 -11.52 0.63
C VAL A 92 8.90 -11.02 0.96
N LEU A 93 9.06 -10.51 2.18
CA LEU A 93 10.37 -10.46 2.81
C LEU A 93 10.90 -11.89 2.72
N LEU A 94 11.96 -12.09 1.94
CA LEU A 94 12.76 -13.31 1.98
C LEU A 94 13.38 -13.36 3.38
N ALA A 95 12.61 -13.77 4.39
CA ALA A 95 13.12 -14.08 5.72
C ALA A 95 14.19 -15.18 5.56
N PRO A 96 15.24 -15.16 6.40
CA PRO A 96 16.54 -15.69 6.04
C PRO A 96 16.45 -17.19 5.78
N LYS A 97 17.30 -17.68 4.86
CA LYS A 97 17.52 -19.11 4.61
C LYS A 97 17.83 -19.85 5.92
N LEU A 98 16.79 -20.33 6.61
CA LEU A 98 16.94 -21.31 7.67
C LEU A 98 17.32 -22.61 6.98
N TRP A 99 18.57 -23.01 7.13
CA TRP A 99 19.02 -24.36 6.83
C TRP A 99 18.26 -25.31 7.75
N LEU A 100 17.19 -25.90 7.24
CA LEU A 100 16.54 -27.05 7.87
C LEU A 100 17.50 -28.24 7.75
N VAL A 101 18.31 -28.45 8.80
CA VAL A 101 18.97 -29.74 9.01
C VAL A 101 17.96 -30.64 9.71
N LEU A 102 17.30 -31.49 8.94
CA LEU A 102 16.50 -32.58 9.49
C LEU A 102 17.46 -33.66 9.99
N TYR A 103 17.63 -33.78 11.30
CA TYR A 103 18.18 -34.99 11.89
C TYR A 103 17.05 -36.01 12.01
N THR A 104 17.06 -37.02 11.14
CA THR A 104 16.30 -38.24 11.36
C THR A 104 17.04 -39.06 12.43
N THR A 105 16.48 -39.15 13.63
CA THR A 105 16.91 -40.16 14.61
C THR A 105 16.39 -41.52 14.13
N ASN A 106 17.32 -42.43 13.83
CA ASN A 106 17.04 -43.87 13.64
C ASN A 106 16.59 -44.52 14.96
#